data_AF-A0A453SM95-F1
#
_entry.id   AF-A0A453SM95-F1
#
_cell.length_a   1.000
_cell.length_b   1.000
_cell.length_c   1.000
_cell.angle_alpha   90.00
_cell.angle_beta   90.00
_cell.angle_gamma   90.00
#
_symmetry.space_group_name_H-M   'P 1'
#
loop_
_entity.id
_entity.type
_entity.pdbx_description
1 polymer ?
#
loop_
_entity_poly.entity_id
_entity_poly.type
_entity_poly.pdbx_seq_one_letter_code
_entity_poly.pdbx_strand_id
1 'polypeptide(L)'
;MCNFFCSIVPDIVEHMKGVTIGYVACNKELIGVFSLSDSCRTGSAEAIKELRSLGIKSVMLTGDSTAAATHAQNQLGNILAEVHAELLPEDKVRIVDELKARDGPTLMIGDGMNDAPALAKADVGVSMGVSGSAVAMETSHITLMSNDIRRIPKAIKLARRTHRTIVVNIVFSVTTKLAIVGLAFAGHPLIWAAVLADVGTCLLVIMYSMLLLREKGSGKVVKKCCASSHSKKHEHSTSHHHCSN
;
A
#
# COMPACT_ATOMS: atom_id res chain seq x y z
N MET A 1 14.90 53.27 -2.62
CA MET A 1 13.99 52.82 -3.69
C MET A 1 14.84 52.28 -4.83
N CYS A 2 15.01 50.96 -4.93
CA CYS A 2 15.67 50.35 -6.08
C CYS A 2 14.60 49.64 -6.91
N ASN A 3 14.37 50.16 -8.11
CA ASN A 3 13.47 49.61 -9.11
C ASN A 3 13.93 48.20 -9.51
N PHE A 4 13.20 47.19 -9.06
CA PHE A 4 13.29 45.82 -9.57
C PHE A 4 12.53 45.75 -10.89
N PHE A 5 13.21 46.04 -12.00
CA PHE A 5 12.68 45.70 -13.32
C PHE A 5 12.97 44.21 -13.56
N CYS A 6 11.98 43.39 -13.21
CA CYS A 6 11.91 41.96 -13.45
C CYS A 6 11.76 41.73 -14.96
N SER A 7 12.79 41.30 -15.67
CA SER A 7 12.68 40.98 -17.10
C SER A 7 13.42 39.72 -17.55
N ILE A 8 13.91 38.89 -16.63
CA ILE A 8 14.56 37.61 -16.99
C ILE A 8 14.16 36.53 -15.99
N VAL A 9 12.86 36.35 -15.75
CA VAL A 9 12.36 35.03 -15.35
C VAL A 9 12.08 34.32 -16.66
N PRO A 10 12.90 33.35 -17.09
CA PRO A 10 12.67 32.70 -18.36
C PRO A 10 11.33 31.94 -18.30
N ASP A 11 10.60 31.95 -19.41
CA ASP A 11 9.27 31.37 -19.67
C ASP A 11 9.17 29.84 -19.46
N ILE A 12 10.21 29.23 -18.91
CA ILE A 12 10.36 27.79 -18.62
C ILE A 12 9.35 27.32 -17.54
N VAL A 13 8.77 28.27 -16.82
CA VAL A 13 7.91 28.04 -15.65
C VAL A 13 6.45 27.79 -16.02
N GLU A 14 5.95 28.30 -17.16
CA GLU A 14 4.53 28.12 -17.53
C GLU A 14 4.14 26.65 -17.81
N HIS A 15 5.11 25.80 -18.14
CA HIS A 15 4.85 24.44 -18.61
C HIS A 15 4.99 23.35 -17.54
N MET A 16 5.47 23.67 -16.33
CA MET A 16 5.70 22.68 -15.28
C MET A 16 4.64 22.76 -14.18
N LYS A 17 3.52 22.07 -14.38
CA LYS A 17 2.44 21.98 -13.39
C LYS A 17 2.76 20.94 -12.31
N GLY A 18 2.69 21.34 -11.04
CA GLY A 18 2.84 20.45 -9.89
C GLY A 18 4.28 20.20 -9.43
N VAL A 19 5.21 21.09 -9.78
CA VAL A 19 6.61 21.03 -9.33
C VAL A 19 6.96 22.27 -8.52
N THR A 20 7.77 22.10 -7.48
CA THR A 20 8.35 23.18 -6.69
C THR A 20 9.57 23.73 -7.41
N ILE A 21 9.56 25.01 -7.76
CA ILE A 21 10.66 25.65 -8.50
C ILE A 21 11.49 26.49 -7.53
N GLY A 22 12.78 26.20 -7.45
CA GLY A 22 13.76 26.97 -6.69
C GLY A 22 14.67 27.76 -7.62
N TYR A 23 14.94 29.02 -7.25
CA TYR A 23 15.88 29.89 -7.94
C TYR A 23 17.17 30.01 -7.12
N VAL A 24 18.31 29.89 -7.77
CA VAL A 24 19.64 30.08 -7.17
C VAL A 24 20.24 31.35 -7.73
N ALA A 25 20.49 32.34 -6.87
CA ALA A 25 21.14 33.59 -7.23
C ALA A 25 22.39 33.82 -6.39
N CYS A 26 23.46 34.33 -7.00
CA CYS A 26 24.64 34.82 -6.30
C CYS A 26 25.01 36.20 -6.84
N ASN A 27 25.46 37.11 -5.98
CA ASN A 27 25.83 38.47 -6.35
C ASN A 27 24.75 39.23 -7.16
N LYS A 28 23.47 38.96 -6.88
CA LYS A 28 22.30 39.53 -7.59
C LYS A 28 22.13 39.07 -9.05
N GLU A 29 22.88 38.05 -9.49
CA GLU A 29 22.69 37.38 -10.77
C GLU A 29 22.04 36.01 -10.55
N LEU A 30 21.05 35.67 -11.39
CA LEU A 30 20.43 34.35 -11.41
C LEU A 30 21.41 33.35 -12.02
N ILE A 31 21.87 32.39 -11.21
CA ILE A 31 22.85 31.37 -11.61
C ILE A 31 22.18 30.09 -12.10
N GLY A 32 20.99 29.79 -11.58
CA GLY A 32 20.27 28.58 -12.00
C GLY A 32 18.87 28.48 -11.44
N VAL A 33 18.14 27.52 -11.99
CA VAL A 33 16.80 27.13 -11.56
C VAL A 33 16.80 25.62 -11.40
N PHE A 34 16.21 25.13 -10.32
CA PHE A 34 15.97 23.70 -10.13
C PHE A 34 14.49 23.45 -9.85
N SER A 35 13.98 22.32 -10.32
CA SER A 35 12.61 21.88 -10.05
C SER A 35 12.63 20.61 -9.22
N LEU A 36 11.83 20.58 -8.15
CA LEU A 36 11.57 19.41 -7.35
C LEU A 36 10.13 18.95 -7.58
N SER A 37 9.93 17.68 -7.87
CA SER A 37 8.60 17.11 -8.08
C SER A 37 8.50 15.79 -7.34
N ASP A 38 7.41 15.59 -6.60
CA ASP A 38 7.16 14.29 -6.00
C ASP A 38 6.54 13.35 -7.04
N SER A 39 7.13 12.17 -7.18
CA SER A 39 6.70 11.18 -8.16
C SER A 39 5.97 10.05 -7.45
N CYS A 40 4.82 9.66 -7.98
CA CYS A 40 4.09 8.51 -7.48
C CYS A 40 4.96 7.26 -7.51
N ARG A 41 4.92 6.46 -6.42
CA ARG A 41 5.71 5.22 -6.32
C ARG A 41 5.38 4.25 -7.45
N THR A 42 6.37 3.47 -7.86
CA THR A 42 6.19 2.43 -8.89
C THR A 42 5.14 1.42 -8.44
N GLY A 43 4.21 1.08 -9.34
CA GLY A 43 3.11 0.16 -9.04
C GLY A 43 1.89 0.77 -8.33
N SER A 44 1.89 2.07 -8.00
CA SER A 44 0.74 2.73 -7.37
C SER A 44 -0.50 2.72 -8.28
N ALA A 45 -0.32 3.01 -9.57
CA ALA A 45 -1.41 2.98 -10.56
C ALA A 45 -2.00 1.56 -10.72
N GLU A 46 -1.13 0.54 -10.74
CA GLU A 46 -1.54 -0.87 -10.81
C GLU A 46 -2.35 -1.26 -9.55
N ALA A 47 -1.87 -0.88 -8.37
CA ALA A 47 -2.55 -1.17 -7.11
C ALA A 47 -3.94 -0.50 -7.03
N ILE A 48 -4.05 0.78 -7.40
CA ILE A 48 -5.34 1.49 -7.42
C ILE A 48 -6.30 0.87 -8.43
N LYS A 49 -5.80 0.48 -9.61
CA LYS A 49 -6.61 -0.24 -10.60
C LYS A 49 -7.13 -1.58 -10.07
N GLU A 50 -6.29 -2.31 -9.34
CA GLU A 50 -6.68 -3.57 -8.71
C GLU A 50 -7.71 -3.34 -7.59
N LEU A 51 -7.55 -2.29 -6.76
CA LEU A 51 -8.54 -1.90 -5.75
C LEU A 51 -9.90 -1.55 -6.38
N ARG A 52 -9.89 -0.77 -7.47
CA ARG A 52 -11.12 -0.45 -8.20
C ARG A 52 -11.79 -1.70 -8.77
N SER A 53 -11.00 -2.67 -9.27
CA SER A 53 -11.52 -3.96 -9.73
C SER A 53 -12.17 -4.81 -8.62
N LEU A 54 -11.77 -4.58 -7.35
CA LEU A 54 -12.35 -5.19 -6.17
C LEU A 54 -13.60 -4.48 -5.64
N GLY A 55 -14.07 -3.43 -6.34
CA GLY A 55 -15.20 -2.60 -5.94
C GLY A 55 -14.88 -1.57 -4.85
N ILE A 56 -13.59 -1.25 -4.65
CA ILE A 56 -13.15 -0.32 -3.60
C ILE A 56 -12.94 1.06 -4.23
N LYS A 57 -13.58 2.06 -3.63
CA LYS A 57 -13.44 3.48 -4.01
C LYS A 57 -12.14 4.02 -3.40
N SER A 58 -11.24 4.53 -4.24
CA SER A 58 -9.98 5.12 -3.80
C SER A 58 -10.07 6.65 -3.80
N VAL A 59 -9.75 7.26 -2.66
CA VAL A 59 -9.73 8.72 -2.46
C VAL A 59 -8.33 9.13 -2.02
N MET A 60 -7.81 10.24 -2.56
CA MET A 60 -6.52 10.80 -2.16
C MET A 60 -6.73 12.01 -1.25
N LEU A 61 -6.06 12.01 -0.09
CA LEU A 61 -6.03 13.12 0.85
C LEU A 61 -4.59 13.62 0.97
N THR A 62 -4.31 14.85 0.55
CA THR A 62 -2.97 15.44 0.66
C THR A 62 -3.01 16.85 1.26
N GLY A 63 -1.93 17.21 1.97
CA GLY A 63 -1.69 18.58 2.42
C GLY A 63 -0.99 19.44 1.37
N ASP A 64 -0.54 18.84 0.25
CA ASP A 64 0.12 19.57 -0.84
C ASP A 64 -0.86 20.41 -1.64
N SER A 65 -0.32 21.32 -2.44
CA SER A 65 -1.10 22.17 -3.35
C SER A 65 -1.98 21.36 -4.31
N THR A 66 -3.10 21.96 -4.70
CA THR A 66 -3.99 21.45 -5.75
C THR A 66 -3.26 21.08 -7.05
N ALA A 67 -2.22 21.84 -7.43
CA ALA A 67 -1.40 21.56 -8.61
C ALA A 67 -0.61 20.24 -8.47
N ALA A 68 0.01 19.99 -7.32
CA ALA A 68 0.74 18.75 -7.05
C ALA A 68 -0.21 17.54 -6.96
N ALA A 69 -1.36 17.69 -6.30
CA ALA A 69 -2.37 16.65 -6.20
C ALA A 69 -2.92 16.24 -7.58
N THR A 70 -3.20 17.22 -8.45
CA THR A 70 -3.65 16.98 -9.83
C THR A 70 -2.55 16.30 -10.65
N HIS A 71 -1.29 16.69 -10.45
CA HIS A 71 -0.15 16.03 -11.12
C HIS A 71 -0.05 14.55 -10.71
N ALA A 72 -0.17 14.24 -9.42
CA ALA A 72 -0.20 12.86 -8.93
C ALA A 72 -1.40 12.08 -9.48
N GLN A 73 -2.59 12.68 -9.53
CA GLN A 73 -3.79 12.05 -10.11
C GLN A 73 -3.58 11.68 -11.59
N ASN A 74 -2.96 12.57 -12.37
CA ASN A 74 -2.62 12.32 -13.77
C ASN A 74 -1.60 11.18 -13.92
N GLN A 75 -0.56 11.14 -13.07
CA GLN A 75 0.41 10.03 -13.06
C GLN A 75 -0.24 8.67 -12.75
N LEU A 76 -1.30 8.67 -11.94
CA LEU A 76 -2.06 7.48 -11.59
C LEU A 76 -3.11 7.11 -12.66
N GLY A 77 -3.21 7.87 -13.75
CA GLY A 77 -4.13 7.64 -14.86
C GLY A 77 -5.57 8.06 -14.59
N ASN A 78 -5.79 9.04 -13.69
CA ASN A 78 -7.13 9.56 -13.34
C ASN A 78 -8.11 8.48 -12.84
N ILE A 79 -7.58 7.47 -12.14
CA ILE A 79 -8.36 6.31 -11.66
C ILE A 79 -9.00 6.60 -10.29
N LEU A 80 -8.48 7.58 -9.55
CA LEU A 80 -8.98 8.01 -8.25
C LEU A 80 -10.40 8.59 -8.38
N ALA A 81 -11.26 8.27 -7.41
CA ALA A 81 -12.64 8.75 -7.40
C ALA A 81 -12.73 10.21 -6.95
N GLU A 82 -11.98 10.57 -5.91
CA GLU A 82 -11.94 11.92 -5.33
C GLU A 82 -10.50 12.24 -4.92
N VAL A 83 -10.15 13.52 -5.03
CA VAL A 83 -8.84 14.06 -4.62
C VAL A 83 -9.11 15.33 -3.82
N HIS A 84 -8.62 15.35 -2.59
CA HIS A 84 -8.71 16.49 -1.68
C HIS A 84 -7.28 16.96 -1.37
N ALA A 85 -7.00 18.23 -1.66
CA ALA A 85 -5.68 18.85 -1.55
C ALA A 85 -5.72 19.99 -0.52
N GLU A 86 -4.54 20.50 -0.14
CA GLU A 86 -4.38 21.63 0.79
C GLU A 86 -5.04 21.38 2.17
N LEU A 87 -5.06 20.11 2.60
CA LEU A 87 -5.69 19.68 3.84
C LEU A 87 -4.77 19.82 5.06
N LEU A 88 -5.35 20.31 6.16
CA LEU A 88 -4.76 20.21 7.50
C LEU A 88 -4.99 18.80 8.10
N PRO A 89 -4.23 18.39 9.12
CA PRO A 89 -4.44 17.11 9.80
C PRO A 89 -5.89 16.92 10.30
N GLU A 90 -6.52 17.98 10.81
CA GLU A 90 -7.91 17.96 11.30
C GLU A 90 -8.91 17.76 10.15
N ASP A 91 -8.65 18.37 8.99
CA ASP A 91 -9.49 18.20 7.81
C ASP A 91 -9.43 16.76 7.28
N LYS A 92 -8.25 16.13 7.32
CA LYS A 92 -8.12 14.71 6.97
C LYS A 92 -9.01 13.83 7.84
N VAL A 93 -9.05 14.07 9.15
CA VAL A 93 -9.91 13.33 10.08
C VAL A 93 -11.39 13.55 9.74
N ARG A 94 -11.80 14.80 9.51
CA ARG A 94 -13.20 15.13 9.14
C ARG A 94 -13.61 14.42 7.84
N ILE A 95 -12.78 14.45 6.81
CA ILE A 95 -13.08 13.79 5.54
C ILE A 95 -13.15 12.27 5.70
N VAL A 96 -12.28 11.67 6.52
CA VAL A 96 -12.37 10.23 6.81
C VAL A 96 -13.71 9.87 7.48
N ASP A 97 -14.19 10.70 8.41
CA ASP A 97 -15.50 10.51 9.04
C ASP A 97 -16.67 10.67 8.04
N GLU A 98 -16.61 11.67 7.17
CA GLU A 98 -17.61 11.88 6.12
C GLU A 98 -17.65 10.70 5.13
N LEU A 99 -16.47 10.22 4.69
CA LEU A 99 -16.35 9.04 3.83
C LEU A 99 -16.87 7.79 4.53
N LYS A 100 -16.61 7.66 5.83
CA LYS A 100 -17.11 6.53 6.63
C LYS A 100 -18.63 6.51 6.74
N ALA A 101 -19.24 7.68 6.96
CA ALA A 101 -20.68 7.82 7.02
C ALA A 101 -21.37 7.61 5.67
N ARG A 102 -20.73 8.05 4.57
CA ARG A 102 -21.31 8.03 3.22
C ARG A 102 -21.08 6.71 2.48
N ASP A 103 -19.84 6.23 2.47
CA ASP A 103 -19.37 5.13 1.61
C ASP A 103 -19.13 3.82 2.41
N GLY A 104 -19.15 3.85 3.74
CA GLY A 104 -19.01 2.68 4.62
C GLY A 104 -17.61 2.48 5.20
N PRO A 105 -17.19 1.25 5.55
CA PRO A 105 -15.93 0.99 6.25
C PRO A 105 -14.70 1.54 5.50
N THR A 106 -13.84 2.28 6.19
CA THR A 106 -12.70 2.99 5.58
C THR A 106 -11.36 2.33 5.88
N LEU A 107 -10.49 2.28 4.86
CA LEU A 107 -9.10 1.88 4.97
C LEU A 107 -8.23 3.11 4.68
N MET A 108 -7.51 3.60 5.69
CA MET A 108 -6.58 4.72 5.50
C MET A 108 -5.15 4.20 5.39
N ILE A 109 -4.40 4.72 4.42
CA ILE A 109 -2.98 4.41 4.21
C ILE A 109 -2.20 5.72 4.33
N GLY A 110 -1.16 5.73 5.17
CA GLY A 110 -0.31 6.91 5.38
C GLY A 110 1.08 6.52 5.86
N ASP A 111 1.99 7.48 5.88
CA ASP A 111 3.38 7.30 6.32
C ASP A 111 3.75 8.29 7.44
N GLY A 112 2.98 9.35 7.67
CA GLY A 112 3.40 10.47 8.52
C GLY A 112 2.81 10.53 9.93
N MET A 113 3.47 11.33 10.77
CA MET A 113 2.90 11.90 12.00
C MET A 113 1.60 12.68 11.72
N ASN A 114 1.54 13.38 10.57
CA ASN A 114 0.38 14.17 10.15
C ASN A 114 -0.84 13.31 9.80
N ASP A 115 -0.63 12.04 9.47
CA ASP A 115 -1.70 11.10 9.12
C ASP A 115 -2.14 10.25 10.31
N ALA A 116 -1.40 10.28 11.44
CA ALA A 116 -1.70 9.46 12.60
C ALA A 116 -3.12 9.68 13.16
N PRO A 117 -3.63 10.92 13.31
CA PRO A 117 -5.01 11.13 13.79
C PRO A 117 -6.06 10.52 12.86
N ALA A 118 -5.84 10.61 11.55
CA ALA A 118 -6.76 10.09 10.55
C ALA A 118 -6.65 8.56 10.39
N LEU A 119 -5.44 8.00 10.54
CA LEU A 119 -5.19 6.55 10.64
C LEU A 119 -5.90 5.92 11.84
N ALA A 120 -5.93 6.61 12.99
CA ALA A 120 -6.64 6.17 14.19
C ALA A 120 -8.17 6.17 14.00
N LYS A 121 -8.67 7.08 13.17
CA LYS A 121 -10.11 7.27 12.97
C LYS A 121 -10.71 6.29 11.95
N ALA A 122 -9.92 5.88 10.97
CA ALA A 122 -10.31 4.89 9.97
C ALA A 122 -10.60 3.52 10.63
N ASP A 123 -11.48 2.72 10.01
CA ASP A 123 -11.77 1.36 10.51
C ASP A 123 -10.53 0.47 10.45
N VAL A 124 -9.69 0.67 9.44
CA VAL A 124 -8.39 0.02 9.33
C VAL A 124 -7.36 1.06 8.91
N GLY A 125 -6.38 1.28 9.76
CA GLY A 125 -5.23 2.15 9.52
C GLY A 125 -4.01 1.34 9.08
N VAL A 126 -3.40 1.73 7.97
CA VAL A 126 -2.23 1.06 7.38
C VAL A 126 -1.06 2.03 7.31
N SER A 127 0.03 1.72 8.00
CA SER A 127 1.27 2.51 7.93
C SER A 127 2.29 1.88 6.97
N MET A 128 3.11 2.72 6.34
CA MET A 128 4.26 2.29 5.55
C MET A 128 5.48 2.13 6.45
N GLY A 129 5.92 0.92 6.76
CA GLY A 129 6.92 0.66 7.83
C GLY A 129 8.38 0.98 7.49
N VAL A 130 8.77 1.05 6.21
CA VAL A 130 10.17 1.36 5.84
C VAL A 130 10.42 2.87 5.73
N SER A 131 9.37 3.65 5.50
CA SER A 131 9.45 5.10 5.27
C SER A 131 8.54 5.91 6.19
N GLY A 132 7.80 5.25 7.07
CA GLY A 132 6.82 5.88 7.93
C GLY A 132 7.38 6.23 9.31
N SER A 133 6.79 7.27 9.91
CA SER A 133 7.12 7.72 11.25
C SER A 133 6.77 6.65 12.30
N ALA A 134 7.55 6.59 13.38
CA ALA A 134 7.28 5.72 14.53
C ALA A 134 5.86 5.93 15.09
N VAL A 135 5.38 7.18 15.08
CA VAL A 135 4.01 7.55 15.52
C VAL A 135 2.94 6.90 14.63
N ALA A 136 3.17 6.86 13.30
CA ALA A 136 2.24 6.24 12.37
C ALA A 136 2.20 4.71 12.53
N MET A 137 3.36 4.09 12.82
CA MET A 137 3.45 2.64 13.07
C MET A 137 2.70 2.25 14.34
N GLU A 138 2.85 3.01 15.43
CA GLU A 138 2.16 2.76 16.70
C GLU A 138 0.64 2.95 16.58
N THR A 139 0.19 3.91 15.77
CA THR A 139 -1.23 4.23 15.62
C THR A 139 -1.95 3.31 14.63
N SER A 140 -1.23 2.71 13.68
CA SER A 140 -1.80 1.87 12.63
C SER A 140 -2.15 0.46 13.12
N HIS A 141 -3.19 -0.13 12.54
CA HIS A 141 -3.56 -1.53 12.78
C HIS A 141 -2.65 -2.51 12.02
N ILE A 142 -2.12 -2.09 10.86
CA ILE A 142 -1.30 -2.91 9.97
C ILE A 142 -0.10 -2.09 9.50
N THR A 143 1.09 -2.67 9.55
CA THR A 143 2.30 -2.02 9.02
C THR A 143 2.85 -2.78 7.81
N LEU A 144 3.03 -2.08 6.69
CA LEU A 144 3.70 -2.61 5.51
C LEU A 144 5.22 -2.54 5.67
N MET A 145 5.86 -3.69 5.89
CA MET A 145 7.32 -3.82 5.93
C MET A 145 8.03 -3.62 4.57
N SER A 146 7.30 -3.22 3.54
CA SER A 146 7.81 -3.01 2.19
C SER A 146 7.16 -1.77 1.58
N ASN A 147 7.93 -1.01 0.80
CA ASN A 147 7.44 0.17 0.11
C ASN A 147 6.54 -0.11 -1.11
N ASP A 148 6.18 -1.38 -1.34
CA ASP A 148 5.37 -1.82 -2.47
C ASP A 148 3.86 -1.79 -2.16
N ILE A 149 3.17 -0.79 -2.71
CA ILE A 149 1.72 -0.56 -2.53
C ILE A 149 0.88 -1.70 -3.14
N ARG A 150 1.43 -2.50 -4.07
CA ARG A 150 0.74 -3.66 -4.66
C ARG A 150 0.47 -4.77 -3.65
N ARG A 151 1.04 -4.69 -2.44
CA ARG A 151 0.74 -5.60 -1.33
C ARG A 151 -0.67 -5.37 -0.76
N ILE A 152 -1.19 -4.15 -0.80
CA ILE A 152 -2.49 -3.81 -0.21
C ILE A 152 -3.66 -4.56 -0.89
N PRO A 153 -3.81 -4.53 -2.24
CA PRO A 153 -4.85 -5.32 -2.89
C PRO A 153 -4.76 -6.82 -2.61
N LYS A 154 -3.52 -7.35 -2.54
CA LYS A 154 -3.27 -8.76 -2.22
C LYS A 154 -3.69 -9.10 -0.79
N ALA A 155 -3.37 -8.25 0.17
CA ALA A 155 -3.79 -8.40 1.56
C ALA A 155 -5.32 -8.40 1.68
N ILE A 156 -6.02 -7.50 0.96
CA ILE A 156 -7.48 -7.45 0.95
C ILE A 156 -8.07 -8.73 0.33
N LYS A 157 -7.50 -9.22 -0.79
CA LYS A 157 -7.92 -10.50 -1.40
C LYS A 157 -7.74 -11.67 -0.44
N LEU A 158 -6.62 -11.71 0.28
CA LEU A 158 -6.35 -12.72 1.29
C LEU A 158 -7.36 -12.61 2.44
N ALA A 159 -7.59 -11.42 2.97
CA ALA A 159 -8.57 -11.18 4.04
C ALA A 159 -9.99 -11.64 3.64
N ARG A 160 -10.45 -11.33 2.42
CA ARG A 160 -11.76 -11.81 1.91
C ARG A 160 -11.85 -13.34 1.85
N ARG A 161 -10.77 -14.02 1.43
CA ARG A 161 -10.71 -15.49 1.40
C ARG A 161 -10.72 -16.08 2.80
N THR A 162 -9.93 -15.53 3.71
CA THR A 162 -9.87 -15.95 5.11
C THR A 162 -11.23 -15.78 5.78
N HIS A 163 -11.90 -14.63 5.59
CA HIS A 163 -13.23 -14.38 6.12
C HIS A 163 -14.25 -15.42 5.63
N ARG A 164 -14.23 -15.76 4.33
CA ARG A 164 -15.12 -16.79 3.78
C ARG A 164 -14.90 -18.15 4.45
N THR A 165 -13.65 -18.56 4.66
CA THR A 165 -13.35 -19.81 5.35
C THR A 165 -13.74 -19.78 6.81
N ILE A 166 -13.55 -18.66 7.52
CA ILE A 166 -14.01 -18.49 8.91
C ILE A 166 -15.52 -18.70 8.98
N VAL A 167 -16.30 -18.09 8.07
CA VAL A 167 -17.76 -18.27 8.03
C VAL A 167 -18.13 -19.74 7.79
N VAL A 168 -17.47 -20.42 6.84
CA VAL A 168 -17.71 -21.86 6.59
C VAL A 168 -17.41 -22.71 7.83
N ASN A 169 -16.30 -22.43 8.52
CA ASN A 169 -15.92 -23.13 9.74
C ASN A 169 -16.94 -22.94 10.86
N ILE A 170 -17.41 -21.70 11.06
CA ILE A 170 -18.42 -21.38 12.07
C ILE A 170 -19.73 -22.10 11.73
N VAL A 171 -20.18 -22.03 10.47
CA VAL A 171 -21.40 -22.71 10.02
C VAL A 171 -21.30 -24.22 10.27
N PHE A 172 -20.17 -24.85 9.93
CA PHE A 172 -19.96 -26.28 10.18
C PHE A 172 -19.98 -26.61 11.68
N SER A 173 -19.28 -25.83 12.51
CA SER A 173 -19.26 -26.03 13.96
C SER A 173 -20.64 -25.86 14.61
N VAL A 174 -21.37 -24.82 14.24
CA VAL A 174 -22.72 -24.54 14.76
C VAL A 174 -23.71 -25.62 14.30
N THR A 175 -23.63 -26.04 13.04
CA THR A 175 -24.52 -27.08 12.49
C THR A 175 -24.37 -28.39 13.24
N THR A 176 -23.14 -28.85 13.48
CA THR A 176 -22.93 -30.11 14.22
C THR A 176 -23.44 -30.01 15.65
N LYS A 177 -23.20 -28.88 16.33
CA LYS A 177 -23.71 -28.66 17.70
C LYS A 177 -25.24 -28.67 17.75
N LEU A 178 -25.89 -27.98 16.83
CA LEU A 178 -27.36 -27.97 16.73
C LEU A 178 -27.93 -29.35 16.40
N ALA A 179 -27.27 -30.12 15.54
CA ALA A 179 -27.70 -31.49 15.21
C ALA A 179 -27.66 -32.41 16.44
N ILE A 180 -26.58 -32.33 17.24
CA ILE A 180 -26.44 -33.10 18.49
C ILE A 180 -27.53 -32.70 19.49
N VAL A 181 -27.77 -31.40 19.67
CA VAL A 181 -28.82 -30.89 20.58
C VAL A 181 -30.20 -31.35 20.12
N GLY A 182 -30.48 -31.32 18.81
CA GLY A 182 -31.74 -31.83 18.25
C GLY A 182 -31.95 -33.33 18.51
N LEU A 183 -30.90 -34.14 18.35
CA LEU A 183 -30.93 -35.58 18.68
C LEU A 183 -31.17 -35.84 20.17
N ALA A 184 -30.63 -34.99 21.05
CA ALA A 184 -30.88 -35.08 22.48
C ALA A 184 -32.37 -34.84 22.83
N PHE A 185 -33.01 -33.84 22.21
CA PHE A 185 -34.46 -33.61 22.36
C PHE A 185 -35.32 -34.74 21.79
N ALA A 186 -34.85 -35.44 20.75
CA ALA A 186 -35.54 -36.58 20.14
C ALA A 186 -35.48 -37.87 20.99
N GLY A 187 -34.86 -37.86 22.18
CA GLY A 187 -34.86 -38.98 23.12
C GLY A 187 -33.73 -40.00 22.93
N HIS A 188 -32.69 -39.67 22.15
CA HIS A 188 -31.49 -40.50 21.99
C HIS A 188 -30.25 -39.83 22.62
N PRO A 189 -30.09 -39.86 23.95
CA PRO A 189 -28.96 -39.22 24.62
C PRO A 189 -27.67 -40.05 24.42
N LEU A 190 -26.98 -39.83 23.31
CA LEU A 190 -25.68 -40.43 22.99
C LEU A 190 -24.55 -39.49 23.42
N ILE A 191 -24.38 -39.27 24.73
CA ILE A 191 -23.38 -38.34 25.27
C ILE A 191 -21.97 -38.65 24.74
N TRP A 192 -21.60 -39.92 24.62
CA TRP A 192 -20.31 -40.33 24.07
C TRP A 192 -20.16 -39.97 22.57
N ALA A 193 -21.21 -40.15 21.76
CA ALA A 193 -21.18 -39.82 20.34
C ALA A 193 -21.18 -38.30 20.12
N ALA A 194 -21.85 -37.55 21.01
CA ALA A 194 -21.82 -36.10 21.03
C ALA A 194 -20.40 -35.57 21.25
N VAL A 195 -19.67 -36.12 22.24
CA VAL A 195 -18.28 -35.75 22.51
C VAL A 195 -17.38 -36.12 21.32
N LEU A 196 -17.54 -37.32 20.75
CA LEU A 196 -16.77 -37.74 19.57
C LEU A 196 -17.02 -36.83 18.37
N ALA A 197 -18.26 -36.45 18.11
CA ALA A 197 -18.64 -35.59 17.01
C ALA A 197 -18.14 -34.14 17.18
N ASP A 198 -18.18 -33.57 18.40
CA ASP A 198 -17.67 -32.22 18.65
C ASP A 198 -16.14 -32.16 18.48
N VAL A 199 -15.41 -33.13 19.05
CA VAL A 199 -13.95 -33.23 18.89
C VAL A 199 -13.57 -33.51 17.43
N GLY A 200 -14.29 -34.39 16.74
CA GLY A 200 -14.08 -34.67 15.33
C GLY A 200 -14.35 -33.45 14.43
N THR A 201 -15.39 -32.68 14.73
CA THR A 201 -15.71 -31.42 14.05
C THR A 201 -14.61 -30.38 14.26
N CYS A 202 -14.10 -30.26 15.50
CA CYS A 202 -12.98 -29.37 15.79
C CYS A 202 -11.74 -29.75 14.97
N LEU A 203 -11.39 -31.05 14.89
CA LEU A 203 -10.27 -31.52 14.09
C LEU A 203 -10.43 -31.21 12.60
N LEU A 204 -11.62 -31.44 12.04
CA LEU A 204 -11.94 -31.13 10.65
C LEU A 204 -11.83 -29.63 10.34
N VAL A 205 -12.35 -28.78 11.23
CA VAL A 205 -12.26 -27.32 11.10
C VAL A 205 -10.82 -26.83 11.15
N ILE A 206 -10.01 -27.38 12.05
CA ILE A 206 -8.57 -27.06 12.14
C ILE A 206 -7.86 -27.47 10.85
N MET A 207 -8.11 -28.68 10.35
CA MET A 207 -7.52 -29.18 9.11
C MET A 207 -7.92 -28.31 7.89
N TYR A 208 -9.19 -27.93 7.79
CA TYR A 208 -9.67 -27.03 6.72
C TYR A 208 -9.07 -25.63 6.83
N SER A 209 -8.88 -25.12 8.05
CA SER A 209 -8.21 -23.84 8.31
C SER A 209 -6.74 -23.87 7.90
N MET A 210 -6.02 -24.96 8.16
CA MET A 210 -4.64 -25.13 7.68
C MET A 210 -4.56 -25.18 6.15
N LEU A 211 -5.65 -25.55 5.46
CA LEU A 211 -5.70 -25.52 4.00
C LEU A 211 -5.65 -24.10 3.43
N LEU A 212 -6.07 -23.07 4.19
CA LEU A 212 -5.87 -21.66 3.82
C LEU A 212 -4.39 -21.25 3.82
N LEU A 213 -3.59 -21.82 4.72
CA LEU A 213 -2.14 -21.59 4.77
C LEU A 213 -1.43 -22.24 3.58
N ARG A 214 -2.11 -23.16 2.88
CA ARG A 214 -1.62 -23.72 1.62
C ARG A 214 -1.85 -22.70 0.51
N GLU A 215 -1.00 -21.68 0.50
CA GLU A 215 -0.75 -20.93 -0.72
C GLU A 215 -0.43 -21.94 -1.82
N LYS A 216 -1.14 -21.83 -2.94
CA LYS A 216 -0.76 -22.51 -4.18
C LYS A 216 0.62 -21.96 -4.50
N GLY A 217 1.65 -22.64 -4.02
CA GLY A 217 3.03 -22.24 -4.16
C GLY A 217 3.27 -22.04 -5.64
N SER A 218 3.23 -20.79 -6.08
CA SER A 218 3.88 -20.40 -7.31
C SER A 218 5.37 -20.42 -6.98
N GLY A 219 5.89 -21.63 -6.79
CA GLY A 219 7.29 -21.94 -6.74
C GLY A 219 7.88 -21.63 -8.10
N LYS A 220 8.03 -20.34 -8.40
CA LYS A 220 9.16 -19.92 -9.22
C LYS A 220 10.36 -20.11 -8.31
N VAL A 221 10.89 -21.33 -8.35
CA VAL A 221 12.31 -21.58 -8.15
C VAL A 221 13.01 -20.49 -8.94
N VAL A 222 13.60 -19.53 -8.24
CA VAL A 222 14.57 -18.61 -8.84
C VAL A 222 15.69 -19.52 -9.35
N LYS A 223 15.65 -19.83 -10.65
CA LYS A 223 16.81 -20.40 -11.32
C LYS A 223 17.93 -19.39 -11.11
N LYS A 224 18.87 -19.78 -10.26
CA LYS A 224 20.17 -19.16 -10.09
C LYS A 224 20.79 -19.10 -11.51
N CYS A 225 20.69 -17.95 -12.16
CA CYS A 225 21.44 -17.69 -13.39
C CYS A 225 22.91 -17.56 -13.00
N CYS A 226 23.58 -18.70 -12.84
CA CYS A 226 25.03 -18.81 -12.94
C CYS A 226 25.35 -19.35 -14.33
N ALA A 227 25.53 -18.44 -15.28
CA ALA A 227 26.26 -18.59 -16.55
C ALA A 227 26.16 -17.21 -17.23
N SER A 228 27.20 -16.55 -17.73
CA SER A 228 28.59 -16.89 -17.94
C SER A 228 29.31 -15.56 -18.18
N SER A 229 30.42 -15.29 -17.47
CA SER A 229 31.41 -14.36 -17.99
C SER A 229 32.60 -15.19 -18.43
N HIS A 230 32.56 -15.53 -19.71
CA HIS A 230 33.68 -16.03 -20.50
C HIS A 230 34.77 -14.96 -20.44
N SER A 231 35.73 -15.10 -19.52
CA SER A 231 36.95 -14.29 -19.55
C SER A 231 37.79 -14.80 -20.72
N LYS A 232 37.78 -14.04 -21.82
CA LYS A 232 38.69 -14.22 -22.94
C LYS A 232 40.13 -14.07 -22.42
N LYS A 233 40.89 -15.16 -22.43
CA LYS A 233 42.34 -15.09 -22.57
C LYS A 233 42.66 -14.52 -23.95
N HIS A 234 43.27 -13.34 -23.98
CA HIS A 234 44.16 -12.95 -25.06
C HIS A 234 45.49 -12.54 -24.42
N GLU A 235 46.47 -13.43 -24.53
CA GLU A 235 47.88 -13.05 -24.60
C GLU A 235 48.07 -12.19 -25.86
N HIS A 236 48.68 -11.01 -25.73
CA HIS A 236 49.98 -10.73 -26.36
C HIS A 236 50.53 -9.34 -25.99
N SER A 237 51.85 -9.31 -25.73
CA SER A 237 52.80 -8.21 -25.88
C SER A 237 52.67 -6.92 -25.07
N THR A 238 53.48 -6.90 -24.01
CA THR A 238 54.26 -5.76 -23.55
C THR A 238 55.05 -5.06 -24.67
N SER A 239 54.95 -3.73 -24.75
CA SER A 239 56.05 -2.87 -25.16
C SER A 239 56.06 -1.60 -24.30
N HIS A 240 57.23 -1.32 -23.76
CA HIS A 240 57.57 -0.16 -22.95
C HIS A 240 57.47 1.13 -23.78
N HIS A 241 57.08 2.25 -23.16
CA HIS A 241 57.95 3.44 -23.09
C HIS A 241 57.36 4.54 -22.18
N HIS A 242 58.20 4.96 -21.23
CA HIS A 242 58.18 6.23 -20.50
C HIS A 242 58.00 7.45 -21.41
N CYS A 243 57.29 8.49 -20.95
CA CYS A 243 57.96 9.74 -20.55
C CYS A 243 57.00 10.73 -19.86
N SER A 244 57.49 11.31 -18.77
CA SER A 244 56.97 12.51 -18.11
C SER A 244 57.74 13.72 -18.65
N ASN A 245 57.02 14.74 -19.11
CA ASN A 245 57.16 16.16 -18.76
C ASN A 245 56.10 16.96 -19.50
#